data_AF-A0A7X7SCY2-F1
#
_entry.id   AF-A0A7X7SCY2-F1
#
_cell.length_a   1.000
_cell.length_b   1.000
_cell.length_c   1.000
_cell.angle_alpha   90.00
_cell.angle_beta   90.00
_cell.angle_gamma   90.00
#
_symmetry.space_group_name_H-M   'P 1'
#
loop_
_entity.id
_entity.type
_entity.pdbx_description
1 polymer ?
#
loop_
_entity_poly.entity_id
_entity_poly.type
_entity_poly.pdbx_seq_one_letter_code
_entity_poly.pdbx_strand_id
1 'polypeptide(L)' 'MFQRSFSTKGEGRGLGTYSIKLYTERYLKGTVSFSSAEGEGTVFRVRYPWVLEAPEHRA' A
#
# COMPACT_ATOMS: atom_id res chain seq x y z
N MET A 1 -8.13 -0.41 -7.56
CA MET A 1 -6.80 -0.93 -7.14
C MET A 1 -6.46 -0.40 -5.74
N PHE A 2 -5.74 -1.14 -4.88
CA PHE A 2 -5.63 -0.93 -3.42
C PHE A 2 -6.94 -1.09 -2.62
N GLN A 3 -7.91 -1.82 -3.16
CA GLN A 3 -9.16 -2.13 -2.49
C GLN A 3 -9.07 -3.51 -1.86
N ARG A 4 -9.63 -3.66 -0.65
CA ARG A 4 -9.68 -4.95 0.04
C ARG A 4 -10.46 -5.94 -0.81
N SER A 5 -9.93 -7.16 -0.96
CA SER A 5 -10.56 -8.26 -1.71
C SER A 5 -10.80 -7.98 -3.20
N PHE A 6 -10.08 -7.01 -3.79
CA PHE A 6 -10.16 -6.75 -5.24
C PHE A 6 -9.05 -7.51 -5.99
N SER A 7 -9.44 -8.38 -6.92
CA SER A 7 -8.52 -9.19 -7.72
C SER A 7 -9.15 -9.55 -9.06
N THR A 8 -8.37 -9.49 -10.13
CA THR A 8 -8.76 -10.05 -11.45
C THR A 8 -8.48 -11.55 -11.56
N LYS A 9 -7.84 -12.15 -10.54
CA LYS A 9 -7.42 -13.56 -10.52
C LYS A 9 -8.37 -14.47 -9.73
N GLY A 10 -9.62 -14.08 -9.49
CA GLY A 10 -10.61 -14.90 -8.77
C GLY A 10 -10.61 -14.74 -7.25
N GLU A 11 -11.49 -15.51 -6.59
CA GLU A 11 -11.79 -15.45 -5.15
C GLU A 11 -10.59 -15.79 -4.25
N GLY A 12 -10.64 -15.31 -3.00
CA GLY A 12 -9.57 -15.52 -2.01
C GLY A 12 -8.28 -14.70 -2.26
N ARG A 13 -8.29 -13.78 -3.23
CA ARG A 13 -7.15 -12.93 -3.60
C ARG A 13 -7.47 -11.45 -3.39
N GLY A 14 -6.52 -10.57 -3.72
CA GLY A 14 -6.72 -9.12 -3.63
C GLY A 14 -6.35 -8.49 -2.29
N LEU A 15 -5.68 -9.26 -1.42
CA LEU A 15 -5.13 -8.74 -0.17
C LEU A 15 -3.77 -8.06 -0.38
N GLY A 16 -2.96 -8.51 -1.33
CA GLY A 16 -1.57 -8.05 -1.48
C GLY A 16 -1.45 -6.53 -1.60
N THR A 17 -2.13 -5.92 -2.56
CA THR A 17 -2.03 -4.46 -2.77
C THR A 17 -2.81 -3.67 -1.73
N TYR A 18 -3.90 -4.23 -1.21
CA TYR A 18 -4.57 -3.66 -0.04
C TYR A 18 -3.63 -3.59 1.17
N SER A 19 -2.86 -4.64 1.45
CA SER A 19 -1.86 -4.67 2.52
C SER A 19 -0.78 -3.60 2.33
N ILE A 20 -0.32 -3.37 1.09
CA ILE A 20 0.62 -2.27 0.80
C ILE A 20 0.02 -0.93 1.26
N LYS A 21 -1.23 -0.63 0.90
CA LYS A 21 -1.92 0.60 1.31
C LYS A 21 -2.11 0.68 2.82
N LEU A 22 -2.60 -0.40 3.43
CA LEU A 22 -2.84 -0.49 4.88
C LEU A 22 -1.56 -0.21 5.66
N TYR A 23 -0.49 -0.96 5.42
CA TYR A 23 0.76 -0.79 6.15
C TYR A 23 1.41 0.55 5.86
N THR A 24 1.43 0.96 4.59
CA THR A 24 2.08 2.21 4.20
C THR A 24 1.40 3.42 4.81
N GLU A 25 0.09 3.57 4.63
CA GLU A 25 -0.60 4.81 5.02
C GLU A 25 -0.98 4.81 6.51
N ARG A 26 -1.46 3.68 7.07
CA ARG A 26 -1.98 3.67 8.44
C ARG A 26 -0.88 3.54 9.49
N TYR A 27 0.06 2.63 9.26
CA TYR A 27 1.06 2.26 10.26
C TYR A 27 2.38 3.00 10.06
N LEU A 28 2.89 3.02 8.83
CA LEU A 28 4.22 3.57 8.51
C LEU A 28 4.20 5.04 8.09
N LYS A 29 3.04 5.72 8.18
CA LYS A 29 2.86 7.14 7.85
C LYS A 29 3.43 7.55 6.49
N GLY A 30 3.50 6.59 5.58
CA GLY A 30 4.00 6.77 4.23
C GLY A 30 2.88 7.06 3.23
N THR A 31 3.28 7.17 1.97
CA THR A 31 2.37 7.27 0.83
C THR A 31 2.65 6.18 -0.19
N VAL A 32 1.60 5.68 -0.83
CA VAL A 32 1.70 4.69 -1.91
C VAL A 32 1.10 5.26 -3.20
N SER A 33 1.75 5.00 -4.33
CA SER A 33 1.21 5.26 -5.66
C SER A 33 1.57 4.11 -6.60
N PHE A 34 0.90 4.05 -7.75
CA PHE A 34 1.23 3.11 -8.81
C PHE A 34 1.07 3.75 -10.18
N SER A 35 1.83 3.26 -11.16
CA SER A 35 1.67 3.55 -12.57
C SER A 35 1.73 2.24 -13.34
N SER A 36 0.93 2.10 -14.39
CA SER A 36 1.00 0.96 -15.29
C SER A 36 0.79 1.45 -16.71
N ALA A 37 1.69 1.06 -17.61
CA ALA A 37 1.59 1.37 -19.03
C ALA A 37 1.93 0.10 -19.83
N GLU A 38 1.25 -0.07 -20.96
CA GLU A 38 1.54 -1.17 -21.87
C GLU A 38 2.98 -1.04 -22.41
N GLY A 39 3.71 -2.15 -22.49
CA GLY A 39 5.14 -2.15 -22.86
C GLY A 39 6.11 -1.74 -21.75
N GLU A 40 5.65 -1.04 -20.70
CA GLU A 40 6.49 -0.60 -19.56
C GLU A 40 6.26 -1.43 -18.29
N GLY A 41 5.14 -2.15 -18.22
CA GLY A 41 4.76 -2.95 -17.06
C GLY A 41 4.09 -2.13 -15.96
N THR A 42 4.15 -2.62 -14.73
CA THR A 42 3.51 -2.00 -13.55
C THR A 42 4.56 -1.65 -12.51
N VAL A 43 4.56 -0.39 -12.07
CA VAL A 43 5.46 0.12 -11.03
C VAL A 43 4.64 0.58 -9.83
N PHE A 44 4.95 0.02 -8.67
CA PHE A 44 4.45 0.49 -7.37
C PHE A 44 5.53 1.31 -6.69
N ARG A 45 5.16 2.47 -6.14
CA ARG A 45 6.08 3.36 -5.42
C ARG A 45 5.54 3.58 -4.01
N VAL A 46 6.44 3.43 -3.04
CA VAL A 46 6.18 3.74 -1.63
C VAL A 46 7.19 4.77 -1.16
N ARG A 47 6.73 5.72 -0.36
CA ARG A 47 7.59 6.72 0.28
C ARG A 47 7.27 6.72 1.76
N TYR A 48 8.32 6.63 2.57
CA TYR A 48 8.23 6.59 4.03
C TYR A 48 9.00 7.76 4.64
N PRO A 49 8.60 8.23 5.82
CA PRO A 49 9.46 9.10 6.61
C PRO A 49 10.72 8.34 7.03
N TRP A 50 11.84 9.05 7.18
CA TRP A 50 13.10 8.46 7.63
C TRP A 50 13.05 8.01 9.10
N VAL A 51 12.24 8.69 9.90
CA VAL A 51 11.98 8.38 11.30
C VAL A 51 10.47 8.32 11.49
N LEU A 52 10.01 7.24 12.12
CA LEU A 52 8.63 7.16 12.60
C LEU A 52 8.62 7.80 13.99
N GLU A 53 7.90 8.92 14.14
CA GLU A 53 7.62 9.41 15.47
C GLU A 53 6.81 8.35 16.22
N ALA A 54 7.28 8.01 17.43
CA ALA A 54 6.55 7.08 18.28
C ALA A 54 5.16 7.67 18.54
N PRO A 55 4.08 6.87 18.43
CA PRO A 55 2.77 7.37 18.80
C PRO A 55 2.83 7.84 20.25
N GLU A 56 2.37 9.07 20.50
CA GLU A 56 2.22 9.57 21.87
C GLU A 56 1.45 8.51 22.66
N HIS A 57 2.08 8.00 23.72
CA HIS A 57 1.43 7.08 24.65
C HIS A 57 0.26 7.84 25.28
N ARG A 58 -0.94 7.70 24.71
CA ARG A 58 -2.17 8.05 25.41
C ARG A 58 -2.35 7.01 26.52
N ALA A 59 -1.96 7.40 27.73
CA ALA A 59 -2.33 6.75 28.97
C ALA A 59 -3.86 6.73 29.14
#